data_AF-A0A838MYG0-F1
#
_entry.id   AF-A0A838MYG0-F1
#
_cell.length_a   1.000
_cell.length_b   1.000
_cell.length_c   1.000
_cell.angle_alpha   90.00
_cell.angle_beta   90.00
_cell.angle_gamma   90.00
#
_symmetry.space_group_name_H-M   'P 1'
#
loop_
_entity.id
_entity.type
_entity.pdbx_description
1 polymer ?
#
loop_
_entity_poly.entity_id
_entity_poly.type
_entity_poly.pdbx_seq_one_letter_code
_entity_poly.pdbx_strand_id
1 'polypeptide(L)'
;MKCFCYWLVIHHSAFIVHHLEIGRPGAAREMYRRAREKFARLGARQFMSLDLEEYQAQLERALAWLVDAADPRTVTPPAFAPPTIRLLPEVMEYD
;
A
#
# COMPACT_ATOMS: atom_id res chain seq x y z
N MET A 1 -17.17 7.92 9.23
CA MET A 1 -16.06 7.02 9.66
C MET A 1 -15.27 6.38 8.51
N LYS A 2 -15.82 6.26 7.28
CA LYS A 2 -15.14 5.65 6.13
C LYS A 2 -13.96 6.48 5.60
N CYS A 3 -14.06 7.81 5.51
CA CYS A 3 -12.96 8.68 5.04
C CYS A 3 -11.63 8.49 5.78
N PHE A 4 -11.68 8.30 7.11
CA PHE A 4 -10.48 8.09 7.91
C PHE A 4 -9.80 6.76 7.56
N CYS A 5 -10.57 5.71 7.27
CA CYS A 5 -10.02 4.41 6.88
C CYS A 5 -9.35 4.46 5.50
N TYR A 6 -9.91 5.19 4.53
CA TYR A 6 -9.35 5.28 3.18
C TYR A 6 -8.08 6.14 3.12
N TRP A 7 -8.06 7.29 3.81
CA TRP A 7 -6.86 8.15 3.88
C TRP A 7 -5.70 7.45 4.61
N LEU A 8 -6.03 6.64 5.64
CA LEU A 8 -5.07 5.85 6.38
C LEU A 8 -4.32 4.84 5.50
N VAL A 9 -4.97 4.21 4.50
CA VAL A 9 -4.28 3.17 3.72
C VAL A 9 -3.22 3.74 2.77
N ILE A 10 -3.49 4.91 2.19
CA ILE A 10 -2.55 5.65 1.33
C ILE A 10 -1.35 6.18 2.14
N HIS A 11 -1.59 6.56 3.39
CA HIS A 11 -0.51 7.00 4.28
C HIS A 11 0.37 5.82 4.72
N HIS A 12 -0.23 4.65 4.98
CA HIS A 12 0.49 3.45 5.38
C HIS A 12 1.42 2.91 4.27
N SER A 13 1.07 3.03 2.99
CA SER A 13 1.94 2.64 1.87
C SER A 13 3.21 3.51 1.77
N ALA A 14 3.09 4.82 1.97
CA ALA A 14 4.24 5.72 2.04
C ALA A 14 5.17 5.36 3.22
N PHE A 15 4.60 4.99 4.37
CA PHE A 15 5.37 4.56 5.54
C PHE A 15 6.11 3.23 5.35
N ILE A 16 5.59 2.31 4.52
CA ILE A 16 6.28 1.04 4.25
C ILE A 16 7.58 1.28 3.46
N VAL A 17 7.52 2.15 2.46
CA VAL A 17 8.70 2.58 1.67
C VAL A 17 9.71 3.26 2.58
N HIS A 18 9.27 4.16 3.46
CA HIS A 18 10.13 4.82 4.44
C HIS A 18 10.83 3.82 5.38
N HIS A 19 10.11 2.78 5.84
CA HIS A 19 10.72 1.74 6.69
C HIS A 19 11.79 0.92 5.97
N LEU A 20 11.68 0.75 4.65
CA LEU A 20 12.73 0.11 3.85
C LEU A 20 13.97 1.02 3.74
N GLU A 21 13.78 2.33 3.53
CA GLU A 21 14.87 3.31 3.44
C GLU A 21 15.69 3.43 4.73
N ILE A 22 15.03 3.32 5.89
CA ILE A 22 15.71 3.38 7.21
C ILE A 22 16.22 2.00 7.70
N GLY A 23 16.22 0.98 6.83
CA GLY A 23 16.78 -0.35 7.16
C GLY A 23 15.93 -1.17 8.13
N ARG A 24 14.60 -1.00 8.13
CA ARG A 24 13.64 -1.73 9.01
C ARG A 24 12.65 -2.61 8.22
N PRO A 25 13.12 -3.59 7.43
CA PRO A 25 12.27 -4.39 6.54
C PRO A 25 11.29 -5.30 7.29
N GLY A 26 11.57 -5.70 8.53
CA GLY A 26 10.62 -6.44 9.36
C GLY A 26 9.36 -5.62 9.72
N ALA A 27 9.52 -4.35 10.06
CA ALA A 27 8.39 -3.46 10.33
C ALA A 27 7.62 -3.13 9.05
N ALA A 28 8.33 -2.94 7.93
CA ALA A 28 7.74 -2.79 6.61
C ALA A 28 6.80 -3.97 6.26
N ARG A 29 7.23 -5.22 6.54
CA ARG A 29 6.42 -6.43 6.28
C ARG A 29 5.13 -6.46 7.08
N GLU A 30 5.21 -6.14 8.37
CA GLU A 30 4.04 -6.12 9.26
C GLU A 30 3.05 -5.01 8.87
N MET A 31 3.56 -3.82 8.55
CA MET A 31 2.74 -2.72 8.05
C MET A 31 2.06 -3.08 6.72
N TYR A 32 2.78 -3.75 5.81
CA TYR A 32 2.23 -4.20 4.54
C TYR A 32 1.12 -5.24 4.71
N ARG A 33 1.31 -6.24 5.58
CA ARG A 33 0.26 -7.23 5.89
C ARG A 33 -1.03 -6.57 6.38
N ARG A 34 -0.90 -5.65 7.34
CA ARG A 34 -2.06 -4.89 7.86
C ARG A 34 -2.70 -4.00 6.80
N ALA A 35 -1.91 -3.41 5.90
CA ALA A 35 -2.44 -2.61 4.80
C ALA A 35 -3.25 -3.49 3.83
N ARG A 36 -2.76 -4.69 3.46
CA ARG A 36 -3.52 -5.65 2.63
C ARG A 36 -4.85 -6.04 3.27
N GLU A 37 -4.87 -6.34 4.56
CA GLU A 37 -6.11 -6.65 5.28
C GLU A 37 -7.11 -5.47 5.27
N LYS A 38 -6.62 -4.24 5.43
CA LYS A 38 -7.46 -3.03 5.34
C LYS A 38 -8.01 -2.85 3.93
N PHE A 39 -7.19 -2.99 2.88
CA PHE A 39 -7.66 -2.92 1.50
C PHE A 39 -8.74 -3.97 1.20
N ALA A 40 -8.52 -5.22 1.62
CA ALA A 40 -9.50 -6.29 1.45
C ALA A 40 -10.84 -6.00 2.17
N ARG A 41 -10.80 -5.34 3.34
CA ARG A 41 -11.99 -4.93 4.09
C ARG A 41 -12.70 -3.71 3.49
N LEU A 42 -12.00 -2.83 2.77
CA LEU A 42 -12.61 -1.67 2.13
C LEU A 42 -13.54 -2.11 0.98
N GLY A 43 -13.12 -3.11 0.20
CA GLY A 43 -13.93 -3.68 -0.88
C GLY A 43 -14.32 -2.69 -1.98
N ALA A 44 -13.59 -1.58 -2.10
CA ALA A 44 -13.88 -0.51 -3.05
C ALA A 44 -12.76 -0.39 -4.09
N ARG A 45 -13.17 -0.22 -5.35
CA ARG A 45 -12.25 -0.05 -6.50
C ARG A 45 -11.74 1.37 -6.64
N GLN A 46 -12.49 2.33 -6.10
CA GLN A 46 -12.14 3.74 -6.10
C GLN A 46 -12.47 4.36 -4.74
N PHE A 47 -11.75 5.41 -4.36
CA PHE A 47 -12.12 6.26 -3.23
C PHE A 47 -12.01 7.73 -3.63
N MET A 48 -13.13 8.45 -3.57
CA MET A 48 -13.25 9.77 -4.23
C MET A 48 -12.91 9.63 -5.72
N SER A 49 -11.81 10.22 -6.17
CA SER A 49 -11.26 10.03 -7.52
C SER A 49 -10.03 9.12 -7.54
N LEU A 50 -9.57 8.56 -6.41
CA LEU A 50 -8.40 7.70 -6.40
C LEU A 50 -8.72 6.31 -6.97
N ASP A 51 -7.92 5.88 -7.94
CA ASP A 51 -7.89 4.50 -8.43
C ASP A 51 -7.21 3.59 -7.39
N LEU A 52 -8.01 2.97 -6.52
CA LEU A 52 -7.49 2.10 -5.46
C LEU A 52 -7.01 0.76 -6.02
N GLU A 53 -7.63 0.27 -7.09
CA GLU A 53 -7.28 -0.98 -7.75
C GLU A 53 -5.87 -0.89 -8.33
N GLU A 54 -5.58 0.15 -9.12
CA GLU A 54 -4.25 0.36 -9.69
C GLU A 54 -3.22 0.67 -8.59
N TYR A 55 -3.60 1.48 -7.58
CA TYR A 55 -2.69 1.79 -6.47
C TYR A 55 -2.30 0.53 -5.68
N GLN A 56 -3.26 -0.33 -5.37
CA GLN A 56 -3.02 -1.60 -4.69
C GLN A 56 -2.15 -2.54 -5.55
N ALA A 57 -2.40 -2.60 -6.86
CA ALA A 57 -1.60 -3.39 -7.78
C ALA A 57 -0.14 -2.92 -7.84
N GLN A 58 0.11 -1.60 -7.86
CA GLN A 58 1.45 -1.04 -7.77
C GLN A 58 2.14 -1.40 -6.46
N LEU A 59 1.42 -1.30 -5.34
CA LEU A 59 1.95 -1.63 -4.02
C LEU A 59 2.31 -3.12 -3.90
N GLU A 60 1.48 -4.00 -4.45
CA GLU A 60 1.74 -5.44 -4.47
C GLU A 60 2.96 -5.79 -5.32
N ARG A 61 3.10 -5.22 -6.52
CA ARG A 61 4.30 -5.41 -7.34
C ARG A 61 5.58 -4.95 -6.63
N ALA A 62 5.53 -3.83 -5.92
CA ALA A 62 6.68 -3.28 -5.21
C ALA A 62 7.08 -4.08 -3.95
N LEU A 63 6.13 -4.74 -3.29
CA LEU A 63 6.32 -5.32 -1.96
C LEU A 63 6.10 -6.83 -1.87
N ALA A 64 5.72 -7.52 -2.95
CA ALA A 64 5.51 -8.97 -2.96
C ALA A 64 6.72 -9.74 -2.40
N TRP A 65 7.93 -9.35 -2.80
CA TRP A 65 9.19 -9.94 -2.34
C TRP A 65 9.34 -9.91 -0.81
N LEU A 66 8.77 -8.91 -0.14
CA LEU A 66 8.85 -8.73 1.31
C LEU A 66 7.96 -9.73 2.07
N VAL A 67 6.88 -10.20 1.43
CA VAL A 67 5.97 -11.21 1.99
C VAL A 67 6.58 -12.60 1.85
N ASP A 68 7.24 -12.87 0.74
CA ASP A 68 7.79 -14.19 0.41
C ASP A 68 9.16 -14.45 1.06
N ALA A 69 9.86 -13.40 1.48
CA ALA A 69 11.12 -13.51 2.20
C ALA A 69 10.97 -14.28 3.54
N ALA A 70 11.83 -15.29 3.73
CA ALA A 70 11.92 -16.04 4.99
C ALA A 70 12.32 -15.12 6.16
N ASP A 71 13.41 -14.35 6.00
CA ASP A 71 13.74 -13.22 6.86
C ASP A 71 13.94 -11.94 6.03
N PRO A 72 13.01 -10.97 6.09
CA PRO A 72 13.10 -9.72 5.34
C PRO A 72 14.32 -8.86 5.73
N ARG A 73 14.99 -9.12 6.86
CA ARG A 73 16.23 -8.42 7.25
C ARG A 73 17.47 -8.90 6.50
N THR A 74 17.40 -10.09 5.94
CA THR A 74 18.52 -10.73 5.24
C THR A 74 18.46 -10.55 3.74
N VAL A 75 17.35 -10.02 3.23
CA VAL A 75 17.10 -9.81 1.80
C VAL A 75 17.43 -8.37 1.45
N THR A 76 18.32 -8.17 0.48
CA THR A 76 18.54 -6.86 -0.12
C THR A 76 17.26 -6.44 -0.85
N PRO A 77 16.69 -5.25 -0.55
CA PRO A 77 15.52 -4.78 -1.27
C PRO A 77 15.83 -4.69 -2.77
N PRO A 78 15.02 -5.31 -3.64
CA PRO A 78 15.15 -5.09 -5.07
C PRO A 78 14.85 -3.62 -5.39
N ALA A 79 15.37 -3.13 -6.51
CA ALA A 79 14.93 -1.85 -7.03
C ALA A 79 13.42 -1.92 -7.30
N PHE A 80 12.66 -1.00 -6.71
CA PHE A 80 11.23 -0.90 -6.94
C PHE A 80 10.87 0.56 -7.25
N ALA A 81 9.81 0.74 -8.04
CA ALA A 81 9.21 2.05 -8.24
C ALA A 81 8.16 2.30 -7.14
N PRO A 82 8.17 3.46 -6.47
CA PRO A 82 7.12 3.80 -5.52
C PRO A 82 5.77 3.91 -6.24
N PRO A 83 4.65 3.55 -5.57
CA PRO A 83 3.34 3.64 -6.16
C PRO A 83 2.98 5.11 -6.43
N THR A 84 2.44 5.36 -7.62
CA THR A 84 1.98 6.67 -8.09
C THR A 84 0.47 6.80 -7.89
N ILE A 85 0.04 7.97 -7.44
CA ILE A 85 -1.38 8.28 -7.28
C ILE A 85 -1.97 8.58 -8.65
N ARG A 86 -2.96 7.78 -9.06
CA ARG A 86 -3.75 8.03 -10.26
C ARG A 86 -5.16 8.45 -9.87
N LEU A 87 -5.64 9.53 -10.49
CA LEU A 87 -7.01 9.98 -10.33
C LEU A 87 -7.84 9.52 -11.53
N LEU A 88 -9.00 8.93 -11.27
CA LEU A 88 -10.03 8.62 -12.24
C LEU A 88 -10.81 9.90 -12.61
N PRO A 89 -11.31 9.98 -13.86
CA PRO A 89 -12.11 11.11 -14.31
C PRO A 89 -13.46 11.17 -13.60
N GLU A 90 -13.97 10.03 -13.12
CA GLU A 90 -15.18 9.95 -12.32
C GLU A 90 -14.86 10.21 -10.84
N VAL A 91 -15.70 11.04 -10.21
CA VAL A 91 -15.72 11.21 -8.76
C VAL A 91 -16.82 10.30 -8.23
N MET A 92 -16.47 9.39 -7.33
CA MET A 92 -17.47 8.58 -6.64
C MET A 92 -18.36 9.50 -5.79
N GLU A 93 -19.69 9.47 -6.02
CA GLU A 93 -20.63 10.21 -5.18
C GLU A 93 -20.52 9.70 -3.73
N TYR A 94 -20.47 10.66 -2.81
CA TYR A 94 -20.28 10.42 -1.39
C TYR A 94 -21.62 10.62 -0.67
N ASP A 95 -21.99 9.66 0.17
CA ASP A 95 -23.15 9.71 1.09
C ASP A 95 -22.65 9.80 2.54
#